data_AF-A0A1C0BBG6-F1
#
_entry.id   AF-A0A1C0BBG6-F1
#
_cell.length_a   1.000
_cell.length_b   1.000
_cell.length_c   1.000
_cell.angle_alpha   90.00
_cell.angle_beta   90.00
_cell.angle_gamma   90.00
#
_symmetry.space_group_name_H-M   'P 1'
#
loop_
_entity.id
_entity.type
_entity.pdbx_description
1 polymer ?
#
loop_
_entity_poly.entity_id
_entity_poly.type
_entity_poly.pdbx_seq_one_letter_code
_entity_poly.pdbx_strand_id
1 'polypeptide(L)'
;MSKGYKVIDVGTEPENDVTFGTCELCMSYGNEVDNPYVVIEKPNGTTEEVPIYYWNWGDYFEYYIDNVVEFSAFLSEQDIDDKEFEEDSTSVIINLINEYDWSKGD
;
A
#
# COMPACT_ATOMS: atom_id res chain seq x y z
N MET A 1 12.65 -3.23 21.45
CA MET A 1 11.95 -4.08 20.48
C MET A 1 10.59 -3.44 20.26
N SER A 2 10.30 -3.03 19.03
CA SER A 2 8.96 -2.59 18.64
C SER A 2 7.97 -3.73 18.88
N LYS A 3 6.76 -3.39 19.28
CA LYS A 3 5.72 -4.39 19.58
C LYS A 3 4.86 -4.77 18.38
N GLY A 4 4.97 -4.04 17.27
CA GLY A 4 4.18 -4.26 16.06
C GLY A 4 4.87 -3.67 14.83
N TYR A 5 4.22 -3.85 13.69
CA TYR A 5 4.63 -3.32 12.39
C TYR A 5 4.64 -1.78 12.39
N LYS A 6 5.52 -1.17 11.59
CA LYS A 6 5.61 0.28 11.49
C LYS A 6 5.94 0.73 10.09
N VAL A 7 5.48 1.91 9.73
CA VAL A 7 5.99 2.62 8.56
C VAL A 7 7.25 3.39 8.98
N ILE A 8 8.34 3.16 8.26
CA ILE A 8 9.63 3.85 8.50
C ILE A 8 10.04 4.76 7.35
N ASP A 9 9.46 4.57 6.16
CA ASP A 9 9.66 5.44 5.01
C ASP A 9 8.47 5.32 4.03
N VAL A 10 8.36 6.27 3.11
CA VAL A 10 7.36 6.28 2.03
C VAL A 10 8.02 6.74 0.74
N GLY A 11 7.58 6.21 -0.39
CA GLY A 11 8.14 6.58 -1.68
C GLY A 11 7.19 6.32 -2.84
N THR A 12 7.67 6.64 -4.04
CA THR A 12 6.97 6.41 -5.29
C THR A 12 7.97 5.88 -6.32
N GLU A 13 7.54 5.01 -7.22
CA GLU A 13 8.34 4.52 -8.35
C GLU A 13 7.65 4.82 -9.69
N PRO A 14 7.67 6.09 -10.15
CA PRO A 14 6.84 6.50 -11.28
C PRO A 14 7.14 5.72 -12.55
N GLU A 15 6.07 5.31 -13.25
CA GLU A 15 6.15 4.64 -14.54
C GLU A 15 5.50 5.51 -15.63
N ASN A 16 6.21 5.70 -16.74
CA ASN A 16 5.75 6.51 -17.87
C ASN A 16 5.19 5.64 -18.99
N ASP A 17 4.38 6.25 -19.87
CA ASP A 17 3.83 5.60 -21.08
C ASP A 17 3.04 4.31 -20.81
N VAL A 18 2.21 4.34 -19.76
CA VAL A 18 1.42 3.19 -19.28
C VAL A 18 0.13 3.00 -20.06
N THR A 19 -0.24 1.73 -20.28
CA THR A 19 -1.49 1.34 -20.96
C THR A 19 -2.53 0.89 -19.94
N PHE A 20 -3.72 1.47 -20.02
CA PHE A 20 -4.87 1.16 -19.18
C PHE A 20 -5.90 0.37 -19.98
N GLY A 21 -6.64 -0.50 -19.30
CA GLY A 21 -7.66 -1.36 -19.85
C GLY A 21 -7.10 -2.55 -20.65
N THR A 22 -7.77 -3.70 -20.57
CA THR A 22 -7.39 -4.91 -21.34
C THR A 22 -8.29 -5.16 -22.55
N CYS A 23 -9.21 -4.24 -22.86
CA CYS A 23 -10.26 -4.37 -23.87
C CYS A 23 -10.01 -3.39 -25.02
N GLU A 24 -10.16 -3.80 -26.29
CA GLU A 24 -9.87 -2.95 -27.46
C GLU A 24 -10.66 -1.63 -27.49
N LEU A 25 -11.86 -1.60 -26.89
CA LEU A 25 -12.71 -0.41 -26.81
C LEU A 25 -12.51 0.41 -25.52
N CYS A 26 -11.81 -0.14 -24.53
CA CYS A 26 -11.60 0.41 -23.19
C CYS A 26 -10.14 0.83 -22.98
N MET A 27 -9.26 0.50 -23.94
CA MET A 27 -7.84 0.81 -23.86
C MET A 27 -7.60 2.32 -23.93
N SER A 28 -6.76 2.81 -23.04
CA SER A 28 -6.25 4.18 -23.08
C SER A 28 -4.78 4.21 -22.68
N TYR A 29 -4.13 5.34 -22.93
CA TYR A 29 -2.74 5.56 -22.57
C TYR A 29 -2.68 6.70 -21.55
N GLY A 30 -1.93 6.51 -20.47
CA GLY A 30 -1.58 7.55 -19.53
C GLY A 30 -0.12 7.92 -19.67
N ASN A 31 0.20 9.18 -19.35
CA ASN A 31 1.57 9.66 -19.43
C ASN A 31 2.43 9.10 -18.28
N GLU A 32 1.86 8.99 -17.08
CA GLU A 32 2.57 8.61 -15.86
C GLU A 32 1.60 7.98 -14.84
N VAL A 33 2.07 7.03 -14.03
CA VAL A 33 1.48 6.56 -12.78
C VAL A 33 2.52 6.63 -11.66
N ASP A 34 2.11 6.86 -10.41
CA ASP A 34 3.07 7.16 -9.33
C ASP A 34 3.70 5.88 -8.73
N ASN A 35 2.95 4.77 -8.72
CA ASN A 35 3.34 3.50 -8.08
C ASN A 35 3.85 3.72 -6.63
N PRO A 36 2.99 4.22 -5.73
CA PRO A 36 3.38 4.51 -4.35
C PRO A 36 3.71 3.26 -3.54
N TYR A 37 4.66 3.36 -2.62
CA TYR A 37 5.01 2.29 -1.69
C TYR A 37 5.31 2.84 -0.29
N VAL A 38 5.22 1.94 0.70
CA VAL A 38 5.65 2.19 2.07
C VAL A 38 6.73 1.21 2.46
N VAL A 39 7.69 1.66 3.28
CA VAL A 39 8.69 0.77 3.87
C VAL A 39 8.24 0.39 5.27
N ILE A 40 8.03 -0.91 5.47
CA ILE A 40 7.52 -1.48 6.71
C ILE A 40 8.65 -2.14 7.50
N GLU A 41 8.86 -1.71 8.75
CA GLU A 41 9.68 -2.43 9.74
C GLU A 41 8.81 -3.48 10.45
N LYS A 42 9.14 -4.76 10.29
CA LYS A 42 8.50 -5.90 10.97
C LYS A 42 8.96 -6.00 12.42
N PRO A 43 8.22 -6.71 13.31
CA PRO A 43 8.62 -6.91 14.70
C PRO A 43 10.00 -7.55 14.90
N ASN A 44 10.42 -8.38 13.94
CA ASN A 44 11.75 -9.02 13.94
C ASN A 44 12.90 -8.08 13.51
N GLY A 45 12.59 -6.83 13.14
CA GLY A 45 13.55 -5.81 12.71
C GLY A 45 13.94 -5.87 11.23
N THR A 46 13.33 -6.76 10.44
CA THR A 46 13.48 -6.75 8.98
C THR A 46 12.58 -5.69 8.35
N THR A 47 12.95 -5.24 7.16
CA THR A 47 12.23 -4.21 6.42
C THR A 47 11.73 -4.74 5.09
N GLU A 48 10.56 -4.29 4.66
CA GLU A 48 9.96 -4.65 3.36
C GLU A 48 9.34 -3.42 2.71
N GLU A 49 9.61 -3.24 1.42
CA GLU A 49 8.90 -2.27 0.57
C GLU A 49 7.58 -2.90 0.13
N VAL A 50 6.48 -2.25 0.47
CA VAL A 50 5.13 -2.72 0.19
C VAL A 50 4.44 -1.72 -0.72
N PRO A 51 4.13 -2.11 -1.97
CA PRO A 51 3.28 -1.32 -2.85
C PRO A 51 1.94 -1.02 -2.18
N ILE A 52 1.48 0.22 -2.30
CA ILE A 52 0.12 0.63 -1.90
C ILE A 52 -0.70 1.00 -3.14
N TYR A 53 -0.44 0.28 -4.23
CA TYR A 53 -1.19 0.32 -5.47
C TYR A 53 -1.32 -1.09 -6.02
N TYR A 54 -2.26 -1.30 -6.94
CA TYR A 54 -2.32 -2.52 -7.74
C TYR A 54 -3.00 -2.30 -9.09
N TRP A 55 -2.74 -3.23 -10.00
CA TRP A 55 -3.40 -3.32 -11.29
C TRP A 55 -4.43 -4.44 -11.27
N ASN A 56 -5.63 -4.18 -11.78
CA ASN A 56 -6.67 -5.20 -11.91
C ASN A 56 -7.40 -5.03 -13.25
N TRP A 57 -7.29 -6.03 -14.13
CA TRP A 57 -7.88 -5.99 -15.48
C TRP A 57 -7.56 -4.72 -16.29
N GLY A 58 -6.34 -4.17 -16.09
CA GLY A 58 -5.88 -2.95 -16.75
C GLY A 58 -6.37 -1.65 -16.11
N ASP A 59 -7.18 -1.73 -15.05
CA ASP A 59 -7.49 -0.59 -14.20
C ASP A 59 -6.42 -0.47 -13.12
N TYR A 60 -6.06 0.77 -12.82
CA TYR A 60 -5.03 1.12 -11.86
C TYR A 60 -5.65 1.70 -10.59
N PHE A 61 -5.26 1.17 -9.44
CA PHE A 61 -5.77 1.59 -8.14
C PHE A 61 -4.59 2.00 -7.27
N GLU A 62 -4.64 3.23 -6.75
CA GLU A 62 -3.67 3.75 -5.79
C GLU A 62 -4.36 4.03 -4.45
N TYR A 63 -3.61 3.87 -3.36
CA TYR A 63 -4.03 4.20 -2.02
C TYR A 63 -3.10 5.26 -1.44
N TYR A 64 -3.65 6.09 -0.55
CA TYR A 64 -2.94 7.19 0.05
C TYR A 64 -3.08 7.13 1.56
N ILE A 65 -2.07 7.61 2.27
CA ILE A 65 -2.05 7.69 3.72
C ILE A 65 -1.99 9.17 4.11
N ASP A 66 -3.11 9.72 4.56
CA ASP A 66 -3.22 11.14 4.89
C ASP A 66 -2.23 11.61 5.97
N ASN A 67 -2.02 10.77 6.99
CA ASN A 67 -1.05 11.05 8.06
C ASN A 67 -0.27 9.77 8.41
N VAL A 68 0.91 9.64 7.81
CA VAL A 68 1.80 8.47 7.98
C VAL A 68 2.18 8.22 9.43
N VAL A 69 2.32 9.27 10.25
CA VAL A 69 2.69 9.11 11.67
C VAL A 69 1.55 8.49 12.47
N GLU A 70 0.33 8.97 12.25
CA GLU A 70 -0.87 8.40 12.88
C GLU A 70 -1.17 7.00 12.36
N PHE A 71 -1.06 6.78 11.06
CA PHE A 71 -1.21 5.45 10.47
C PHE A 71 -0.19 4.48 11.02
N SER A 72 1.08 4.87 11.16
CA SER A 72 2.09 4.00 11.78
C SER A 72 1.80 3.70 13.24
N ALA A 73 1.13 4.61 13.97
CA ALA A 73 0.69 4.34 15.34
C ALA A 73 -0.44 3.30 15.33
N PHE A 74 -1.46 3.48 14.49
CA PHE A 74 -2.55 2.51 14.27
C PHE A 74 -2.01 1.13 13.87
N LEU A 75 -1.10 1.08 12.89
CA LEU A 75 -0.46 -0.14 12.40
C LEU A 75 0.27 -0.89 13.52
N SER A 76 0.93 -0.17 14.42
CA SER A 76 1.70 -0.78 15.51
C SER A 76 0.85 -1.49 16.57
N GLU A 77 -0.46 -1.23 16.57
CA GLU A 77 -1.44 -1.86 17.47
C GLU A 77 -2.12 -3.07 16.85
N GLN A 78 -1.94 -3.31 15.54
CA GLN A 78 -2.57 -4.42 14.83
C GLN A 78 -1.86 -5.75 15.09
N ASP A 79 -2.66 -6.80 15.27
CA ASP A 79 -2.19 -8.19 15.39
C ASP A 79 -2.19 -8.84 14.00
N ILE A 80 -1.13 -8.57 13.24
CA ILE A 80 -0.97 -9.06 11.85
C ILE A 80 -0.36 -10.45 11.86
N ASP A 81 -0.95 -11.40 11.13
CA ASP A 81 -0.35 -12.71 10.90
C ASP A 81 0.83 -12.57 9.93
N ASP A 82 2.04 -12.88 10.42
CA ASP A 82 3.28 -12.82 9.63
C ASP A 82 3.19 -13.66 8.34
N LYS A 83 2.46 -14.79 8.36
CA LYS A 83 2.30 -15.65 7.19
C LYS A 83 1.40 -15.00 6.15
N GLU A 84 0.33 -14.33 6.58
CA GLU A 84 -0.56 -13.59 5.68
C GLU A 84 0.20 -12.41 5.06
N PHE A 85 0.98 -11.69 5.87
CA PHE A 85 1.82 -10.59 5.39
C PHE A 85 2.86 -11.07 4.38
N GLU A 86 3.51 -12.22 4.60
CA GLU A 86 4.46 -12.80 3.65
C GLU A 86 3.81 -13.31 2.35
N GLU A 87 2.54 -13.72 2.40
CA GLU A 87 1.79 -14.18 1.22
C GLU A 87 1.32 -13.01 0.35
N ASP A 88 0.85 -11.91 0.94
CA ASP A 88 0.38 -10.72 0.22
C ASP A 88 0.41 -9.44 1.10
N SER A 89 1.62 -8.89 1.30
CA SER A 89 1.81 -7.67 2.09
C SER A 89 1.07 -6.46 1.53
N THR A 90 0.91 -6.38 0.21
CA THR A 90 0.16 -5.30 -0.47
C THR A 90 -1.30 -5.31 -0.06
N SER A 91 -1.98 -6.45 -0.17
CA SER A 91 -3.39 -6.57 0.24
C SER A 91 -3.58 -6.29 1.74
N VAL A 92 -2.68 -6.79 2.59
CA VAL A 92 -2.75 -6.55 4.05
C VAL A 92 -2.64 -5.06 4.36
N ILE A 93 -1.63 -4.37 3.82
CA ILE A 93 -1.42 -2.94 4.09
C ILE A 93 -2.56 -2.10 3.51
N ILE A 94 -3.04 -2.39 2.29
CA ILE A 94 -4.17 -1.67 1.69
C ILE A 94 -5.44 -1.82 2.53
N ASN A 95 -5.72 -3.01 3.05
CA ASN A 95 -6.87 -3.21 3.94
C ASN A 95 -6.76 -2.36 5.20
N LEU A 96 -5.58 -2.31 5.82
CA LEU A 96 -5.33 -1.50 7.02
C LEU A 96 -5.41 0.01 6.75
N ILE A 97 -5.01 0.48 5.56
CA ILE A 97 -5.21 1.88 5.15
C ILE A 97 -6.70 2.20 5.10
N ASN A 98 -7.50 1.34 4.46
CA ASN A 98 -8.95 1.55 4.38
C ASN A 98 -9.61 1.53 5.77
N GLU A 99 -9.23 0.60 6.65
CA GLU A 99 -9.73 0.56 8.03
C GLU A 99 -9.39 1.82 8.82
N TYR A 100 -8.16 2.30 8.68
CA TYR A 100 -7.70 3.53 9.30
C TYR A 100 -8.52 4.74 8.79
N ASP A 101 -8.71 4.87 7.48
CA ASP A 101 -9.48 5.98 6.90
C ASP A 101 -10.95 5.93 7.32
N TRP A 102 -11.55 4.74 7.39
CA TRP A 102 -12.91 4.55 7.89
C TRP A 102 -13.03 4.96 9.36
N SER A 103 -12.04 4.66 10.19
CA SER A 103 -12.03 5.02 11.62
C SER A 103 -12.00 6.54 11.87
N LYS A 104 -11.59 7.34 10.87
CA LYS A 104 -11.57 8.80 10.91
C LYS A 104 -12.88 9.46 10.46
N GLY A 105 -13.76 8.70 9.81
CA GLY A 105 -15.01 9.20 9.23
C GLY A 105 -16.18 9.31 10.20
N ASP A 106 -16.03 8.84 11.44
CA ASP A 106 -17.04 8.88 12.53
C ASP A 106 -16.81 10.01 13.55
#